data_AF-A0A420XYL8-F1
#
_entry.id   AF-A0A420XYL8-F1
#
_cell.length_a   1.000
_cell.length_b   1.000
_cell.length_c   1.000
_cell.angle_alpha   90.00
_cell.angle_beta   90.00
_cell.angle_gamma   90.00
#
_symmetry.space_group_name_H-M   'P 1'
#
loop_
_entity.id
_entity.type
_entity.pdbx_description
1 polymer ?
#
loop_
_entity_poly.entity_id
_entity_poly.type
_entity_poly.pdbx_seq_one_letter_code
_entity_poly.pdbx_strand_id
1 'polypeptide(L)'
;MFRGHEDDVSDNGLGRAYNYIPGKASGMDDVSQSPDRSQSTSISASSSAPLRIGCEIEAIFCPKDVEYYKIRRARVLARDIAINHNSRITNSRDLQMESYMSITEQHEPKSEVEGDWADYSRWSIVPEPAIRRPRHRTNEKFCFEIVSPVLTFDTTGEWRTQVRKMFDNLSTVCRLETNKSCSTHIHLSPGPGQPGWSIAELRRIANYFLYFEGAFTVLLPGSRRGTLWAKSPSQDSGSLAPLNPAQI
;
A
#
# COMPACT_ATOMS: atom_id res chain seq x y z
N MET A 1 -40.52 17.39 -20.06
CA MET A 1 -40.29 18.74 -20.61
C MET A 1 -38.92 18.70 -21.29
N PHE A 2 -38.92 18.81 -22.61
CA PHE A 2 -37.81 18.96 -23.57
C PHE A 2 -36.67 19.89 -23.06
N ARG A 3 -35.37 19.82 -23.39
CA ARG A 3 -34.51 19.52 -24.58
C ARG A 3 -33.10 19.15 -24.01
N GLY A 4 -32.17 18.42 -24.63
CA GLY A 4 -31.80 18.30 -26.03
C GLY A 4 -30.69 19.31 -26.38
N HIS A 5 -29.42 18.90 -26.30
CA HIS A 5 -28.34 19.45 -27.12
C HIS A 5 -27.15 18.46 -27.15
N GLU A 6 -27.14 17.66 -28.22
CA GLU A 6 -25.92 17.23 -28.87
C GLU A 6 -25.35 18.45 -29.60
N ASP A 7 -24.03 18.58 -29.66
CA ASP A 7 -23.34 19.02 -30.86
C ASP A 7 -21.91 18.46 -30.85
N ASP A 8 -21.59 17.94 -32.02
CA ASP A 8 -20.43 17.22 -32.49
C ASP A 8 -19.35 18.22 -32.97
N VAL A 9 -18.25 17.70 -33.55
CA VAL A 9 -17.18 18.42 -34.31
C VAL A 9 -15.98 18.80 -33.41
N SER A 10 -14.72 18.42 -33.66
CA SER A 10 -14.03 17.97 -34.87
C SER A 10 -12.78 17.16 -34.51
N ASP A 11 -12.64 16.03 -35.20
CA ASP A 11 -11.38 15.37 -35.53
C ASP A 11 -10.52 16.29 -36.42
N ASN A 12 -9.24 16.43 -36.08
CA ASN A 12 -8.13 16.67 -37.01
C ASN A 12 -6.80 16.85 -36.24
N GLY A 13 -5.86 15.93 -36.47
CA GLY A 13 -4.51 16.38 -36.81
C GLY A 13 -3.33 15.79 -36.03
N LEU A 14 -2.59 14.95 -36.77
CA LEU A 14 -1.12 14.96 -36.84
C LEU A 14 -0.35 14.26 -35.70
N GLY A 15 -0.18 12.95 -35.90
CA GLY A 15 1.13 12.43 -36.33
C GLY A 15 2.23 12.31 -35.27
N ARG A 16 2.57 11.05 -34.95
CA ARG A 16 3.97 10.60 -34.96
C ARG A 16 4.02 9.07 -35.00
N ALA A 17 4.34 8.57 -36.19
CA ALA A 17 4.80 7.21 -36.40
C ALA A 17 6.18 7.05 -35.76
N TYR A 18 6.36 6.04 -34.91
CA TYR A 18 7.68 5.60 -34.49
C TYR A 18 8.17 4.52 -35.46
N ASN A 19 9.30 4.80 -36.08
CA ASN A 19 10.02 3.91 -36.99
C ASN A 19 10.53 2.69 -36.22
N TYR A 20 10.03 1.51 -36.57
CA TYR A 20 10.65 0.23 -36.22
C TYR A 20 11.56 -0.20 -37.37
N ILE A 21 12.87 -0.27 -37.11
CA ILE A 21 13.87 -0.76 -38.05
C ILE A 21 14.01 -2.28 -37.85
N PRO A 22 13.80 -3.12 -38.89
CA PRO A 22 13.95 -4.56 -38.78
C PRO A 22 15.41 -4.98 -38.95
N GLY A 23 15.95 -5.65 -37.93
CA GLY A 23 17.23 -6.37 -37.99
C GLY A 23 17.05 -7.79 -38.51
N LYS A 24 17.80 -8.12 -39.56
CA LYS A 24 17.75 -9.37 -40.35
C LYS A 24 18.13 -10.63 -39.58
N ALA A 25 17.55 -11.74 -40.05
CA ALA A 25 17.85 -13.13 -39.73
C ALA A 25 19.10 -13.67 -40.44
N SER A 26 19.78 -14.61 -39.77
CA SER A 26 20.58 -15.73 -40.30
C SER A 26 21.07 -16.54 -39.07
N GLY A 27 21.06 -17.85 -38.99
CA GLY A 27 20.74 -18.94 -39.91
C GLY A 27 20.73 -20.24 -39.08
N MET A 28 20.14 -21.27 -39.67
CA MET A 28 20.13 -22.65 -39.18
C MET A 28 21.54 -23.20 -39.04
N ASP A 29 21.78 -24.05 -38.03
CA ASP A 29 22.37 -25.36 -38.25
C ASP A 29 21.99 -26.33 -37.13
N ASP A 30 21.69 -27.53 -37.59
CA ASP A 30 21.06 -28.67 -36.93
C ASP A 30 22.18 -29.67 -36.57
N VAL A 31 22.37 -29.99 -35.28
CA VAL A 31 23.21 -31.12 -34.87
C VAL A 31 22.57 -31.83 -33.68
N SER A 32 21.92 -32.94 -33.99
CA SER A 32 21.56 -34.02 -33.10
C SER A 32 22.79 -34.60 -32.38
N GLN A 33 22.73 -34.74 -31.05
CA GLN A 33 23.48 -35.76 -30.30
C GLN A 33 22.85 -36.04 -28.91
N SER A 34 22.93 -37.32 -28.54
CA SER A 34 22.27 -38.16 -27.53
C SER A 34 22.19 -37.68 -26.05
N PRO A 35 21.36 -38.34 -25.22
CA PRO A 35 21.10 -37.93 -23.84
C PRO A 35 22.00 -38.69 -22.85
N ASP A 36 22.93 -38.00 -22.19
CA ASP A 36 23.45 -38.48 -20.91
C ASP A 36 24.07 -37.34 -20.08
N ARG A 37 23.33 -36.86 -19.08
CA ARG A 37 23.83 -36.51 -17.74
C ARG A 37 22.71 -35.88 -16.92
N SER A 38 22.39 -36.54 -15.82
CA SER A 38 21.72 -35.98 -14.66
C SER A 38 22.50 -34.77 -14.12
N GLN A 39 22.30 -33.61 -14.74
CA GLN A 39 22.66 -32.33 -14.13
C GLN A 39 21.63 -32.06 -13.03
N SER A 40 22.04 -32.35 -11.80
CA SER A 40 21.48 -31.73 -10.61
C SER A 40 21.52 -30.21 -10.81
N THR A 41 20.40 -29.65 -11.26
CA THR A 41 20.18 -28.22 -11.31
C THR A 41 20.12 -27.73 -9.88
N SER A 42 21.27 -27.37 -9.33
CA SER A 42 21.32 -26.43 -8.22
C SER A 42 20.66 -25.16 -8.73
N ILE A 43 19.39 -24.98 -8.38
CA ILE A 43 18.71 -23.69 -8.50
C ILE A 43 19.56 -22.75 -7.66
N SER A 44 20.48 -22.03 -8.30
CA SER A 44 21.09 -20.90 -7.65
C SER A 44 19.92 -19.99 -7.32
N ALA A 45 19.70 -19.77 -6.03
CA ALA A 45 18.79 -18.74 -5.58
C ALA A 45 19.34 -17.44 -6.15
N SER A 46 18.87 -17.07 -7.34
CA SER A 46 18.94 -15.71 -7.85
C SER A 46 18.53 -14.86 -6.66
N SER A 47 19.46 -14.06 -6.13
CA SER A 47 19.20 -13.20 -4.99
C SER A 47 18.29 -12.07 -5.47
N SER A 48 17.02 -12.42 -5.72
CA SER A 48 16.00 -11.45 -6.07
C SER A 48 15.98 -10.43 -4.95
N ALA A 49 16.14 -9.15 -5.32
CA ALA A 49 16.08 -8.09 -4.34
C ALA A 49 14.80 -8.25 -3.48
N PRO A 50 14.90 -8.07 -2.16
CA PRO A 50 13.76 -8.27 -1.27
C PRO A 50 12.57 -7.42 -1.72
N LEU A 51 11.36 -7.97 -1.61
CA LEU A 51 10.13 -7.22 -1.88
C LEU A 51 10.10 -5.94 -1.04
N ARG A 52 9.37 -4.94 -1.50
CA ARG A 52 9.08 -3.74 -0.73
C ARG A 52 7.64 -3.78 -0.23
N ILE A 53 7.42 -3.27 0.97
CA ILE A 53 6.12 -3.24 1.64
C ILE A 53 5.82 -1.83 2.13
N GLY A 54 4.60 -1.37 1.88
CA GLY A 54 4.02 -0.18 2.49
C GLY A 54 2.74 -0.56 3.24
N CYS A 55 2.41 0.16 4.30
CA CYS A 55 1.14 0.00 4.98
C CYS A 55 0.47 1.34 5.27
N GLU A 56 -0.84 1.37 5.07
CA GLU A 56 -1.73 2.48 5.42
C GLU A 56 -2.71 1.98 6.47
N ILE A 57 -2.79 2.69 7.59
CA ILE A 57 -3.59 2.27 8.74
C ILE A 57 -4.54 3.39 9.13
N GLU A 58 -5.82 3.17 8.89
CA GLU A 58 -6.87 4.08 9.31
C GLU A 58 -7.31 3.79 10.74
N ALA A 59 -7.37 4.84 11.57
CA ALA A 59 -7.85 4.71 12.94
C ALA A 59 -8.51 5.98 13.47
N ILE A 60 -9.22 5.81 14.58
CA ILE A 60 -9.77 6.90 15.39
C ILE A 60 -8.82 7.12 16.57
N PHE A 61 -8.19 8.28 16.59
CA PHE A 61 -7.22 8.70 17.57
C PHE A 61 -7.94 9.41 18.71
N CYS A 62 -7.92 8.77 19.88
CA CYS A 62 -8.46 9.32 21.13
C CYS A 62 -7.28 9.83 21.97
N PRO A 63 -6.93 11.12 21.94
CA PRO A 63 -5.81 11.61 22.73
C PRO A 63 -6.03 11.35 24.23
N LYS A 64 -4.94 11.08 24.95
CA LYS A 64 -5.00 10.81 26.39
C LYS A 64 -5.27 12.07 27.21
N ASP A 65 -4.73 13.22 26.78
CA ASP A 65 -5.00 14.52 27.38
C ASP A 65 -6.22 15.18 26.71
N VAL A 66 -7.40 14.67 27.03
CA VAL A 66 -8.65 15.08 26.38
C VAL A 66 -8.89 16.60 26.51
N GLU A 67 -8.67 17.18 27.69
CA GLU A 67 -8.93 18.60 27.92
C GLU A 67 -7.99 19.50 27.11
N TYR A 68 -6.72 19.11 26.95
CA TYR A 68 -5.79 19.86 26.09
C TYR A 68 -6.24 19.90 24.63
N TYR A 69 -6.79 18.80 24.09
CA TYR A 69 -7.21 18.70 22.69
C TYR A 69 -8.65 19.10 22.41
N LYS A 70 -9.50 19.24 23.43
CA LYS A 70 -10.94 19.53 23.33
C LYS A 70 -11.30 20.74 22.47
N ILE A 71 -10.45 21.78 22.48
CA ILE A 71 -10.64 23.01 21.70
C ILE A 71 -9.68 23.11 20.51
N ARG A 72 -8.83 22.09 20.30
CA ARG A 72 -7.78 22.11 19.29
C ARG A 72 -8.21 21.37 18.03
N ARG A 73 -7.61 21.78 16.92
CA ARG A 73 -7.82 21.16 15.61
C ARG A 73 -7.03 19.86 15.49
N ALA A 74 -7.50 18.95 14.64
CA ALA A 74 -6.84 17.69 14.30
C ALA A 74 -5.33 17.85 14.02
N ARG A 75 -4.96 18.89 13.26
CA ARG A 75 -3.55 19.21 12.94
C ARG A 75 -2.63 19.33 14.15
N VAL A 76 -3.16 19.76 15.31
CA VAL A 76 -2.35 19.91 16.51
C VAL A 76 -2.01 18.54 17.09
N LEU A 77 -2.99 17.63 17.17
CA LEU A 77 -2.74 16.26 17.59
C LEU A 77 -1.76 15.55 16.63
N ALA A 78 -1.95 15.70 15.32
CA ALA A 78 -1.04 15.14 14.32
C ALA A 78 0.40 15.63 14.51
N ARG A 79 0.57 16.93 14.81
CA ARG A 79 1.87 17.53 15.12
C ARG A 79 2.49 16.96 16.39
N ASP A 80 1.71 16.86 17.45
CA ASP A 80 2.21 16.37 18.74
C ASP A 80 2.58 14.88 18.67
N ILE A 81 1.84 14.09 17.88
CA ILE A 81 2.20 12.71 17.53
C ILE A 81 3.55 12.66 16.79
N ALA A 82 3.72 13.46 15.72
CA ALA A 82 4.95 13.48 14.94
C ALA A 82 6.16 13.92 15.77
N ILE A 83 6.02 14.96 16.62
CA ILE A 83 7.07 15.41 17.54
C ILE A 83 7.44 14.29 18.52
N ASN A 84 6.46 13.66 19.16
CA ASN A 84 6.71 12.58 20.11
C ASN A 84 7.41 11.39 19.43
N HIS A 85 6.93 10.96 18.27
CA HIS A 85 7.55 9.89 17.49
C HIS A 85 9.01 10.22 17.14
N ASN A 86 9.25 11.38 16.54
CA ASN A 86 10.59 11.81 16.13
C ASN A 86 11.55 11.92 17.33
N SER A 87 11.09 12.46 18.46
CA SER A 87 11.90 12.58 19.68
C SER A 87 12.35 11.23 20.25
N ARG A 88 11.55 10.17 20.06
CA ARG A 88 11.87 8.83 20.56
C ARG A 88 12.81 8.09 19.61
N ILE A 89 12.66 8.33 18.31
CA ILE A 89 13.59 7.82 17.30
C ILE A 89 14.96 8.48 17.43
N THR A 90 15.04 9.80 17.62
CA THR A 90 16.34 10.50 17.79
C THR A 90 17.11 10.06 19.04
N ASN A 91 16.39 9.64 20.08
CA ASN A 91 16.98 9.13 21.31
C ASN A 91 17.32 7.63 21.24
N SER A 92 16.88 6.94 20.18
CA SER A 92 17.24 5.56 19.89
C SER A 92 18.49 5.53 19.01
N ARG A 93 19.23 4.40 19.00
CA ARG A 93 20.33 4.19 18.04
C ARG A 93 19.84 4.02 16.59
N ASP A 94 18.54 4.07 16.36
CA ASP A 94 17.88 3.79 15.08
C ASP A 94 17.69 5.08 14.27
N LEU A 95 18.80 5.73 13.90
CA LEU A 95 18.81 6.95 13.09
C LEU A 95 18.62 6.66 11.60
N GLN A 96 17.52 5.98 11.23
CA GLN A 96 17.13 5.83 9.83
C GLN A 96 16.09 6.90 9.47
N MET A 97 16.27 7.58 8.33
CA MET A 97 15.31 8.59 7.82
C MET A 97 13.87 8.03 7.71
N GLU A 98 13.75 6.75 7.37
CA GLU A 98 12.51 5.96 7.31
C GLU A 98 11.74 5.94 8.64
N SER A 99 12.42 6.18 9.74
CA SER A 99 11.79 6.21 11.06
C SER A 99 11.20 7.57 11.42
N TYR A 100 11.38 8.65 10.65
CA TYR A 100 10.76 9.94 10.96
C TYR A 100 9.27 9.98 10.58
N MET A 101 8.51 10.90 11.18
CA MET A 101 7.12 11.17 10.87
C MET A 101 6.91 12.62 10.40
N SER A 102 6.19 12.79 9.30
CA SER A 102 5.68 14.06 8.77
C SER A 102 4.17 14.20 8.96
N ILE A 103 3.68 15.43 8.82
CA ILE A 103 2.24 15.73 8.77
C ILE A 103 1.93 16.11 7.33
N THR A 104 0.93 15.48 6.73
CA THR A 104 0.45 15.85 5.39
C THR A 104 -0.93 16.46 5.51
N GLU A 105 -1.12 17.67 4.99
CA GLU A 105 -2.42 18.36 5.03
C GLU A 105 -3.37 17.94 3.89
N GLN A 106 -2.88 17.14 2.93
CA GLN A 106 -3.61 16.69 1.76
C GLN A 106 -3.65 15.15 1.74
N HIS A 107 -4.85 14.60 1.51
CA HIS A 107 -5.05 13.16 1.23
C HIS A 107 -4.59 12.82 -0.20
N GLU A 108 -4.65 13.81 -1.10
CA GLU A 108 -4.27 13.59 -2.49
C GLU A 108 -2.79 13.89 -2.75
N PRO A 109 -2.08 13.02 -3.49
CA PRO A 109 -0.82 13.41 -4.10
C PRO A 109 -1.08 14.65 -4.96
N LYS A 110 -0.22 15.66 -4.83
CA LYS A 110 -0.32 16.89 -5.61
C LYS A 110 -0.19 16.58 -7.10
N SER A 111 -1.33 16.51 -7.77
CA SER A 111 -1.49 16.61 -9.23
C SER A 111 -0.75 15.57 -10.09
N GLU A 112 -1.35 15.28 -11.24
CA GLU A 112 -0.84 14.43 -12.32
C GLU A 112 0.43 15.01 -13.01
N VAL A 113 1.16 15.90 -12.35
CA VAL A 113 2.47 16.36 -12.81
C VAL A 113 3.46 15.27 -12.44
N GLU A 114 3.93 14.51 -13.43
CA GLU A 114 5.07 13.59 -13.30
C GLU A 114 6.20 14.26 -12.51
N GLY A 115 6.35 13.94 -11.23
CA GLY A 115 7.44 14.46 -10.41
C GLY A 115 7.12 14.83 -8.97
N ASP A 116 5.87 15.16 -8.60
CA ASP A 116 5.51 15.47 -7.20
C ASP A 116 5.02 14.20 -6.46
N TRP A 117 5.84 13.15 -6.53
CA TRP A 117 5.58 11.90 -5.82
C TRP A 117 5.57 12.20 -4.32
N ALA A 118 4.52 11.76 -3.61
CA ALA A 118 4.49 11.81 -2.16
C ALA A 118 5.77 11.19 -1.58
N ASP A 119 6.38 11.87 -0.63
CA ASP A 119 7.62 11.44 0.01
C ASP A 119 7.35 10.24 0.94
N TYR A 120 7.45 9.03 0.38
CA TYR A 120 7.34 7.77 1.11
C TYR A 120 8.66 7.31 1.75
N SER A 121 9.59 8.24 2.00
CA SER A 121 10.82 7.93 2.75
C SER A 121 10.63 8.02 4.26
N ARG A 122 9.42 8.33 4.74
CA ARG A 122 9.10 8.53 6.17
C ARG A 122 7.65 8.17 6.45
N TRP A 123 7.33 7.98 7.72
CA TRP A 123 5.95 7.89 8.18
C TRP A 123 5.22 9.20 7.92
N SER A 124 3.93 9.13 7.63
CA SER A 124 3.09 10.32 7.58
C SER A 124 1.76 10.09 8.30
N ILE A 125 1.20 11.17 8.82
CA ILE A 125 -0.14 11.19 9.38
C ILE A 125 -1.02 12.14 8.57
N VAL A 126 -2.15 11.63 8.09
CA VAL A 126 -3.02 12.30 7.13
C VAL A 126 -4.46 12.30 7.65
N PRO A 127 -5.20 13.41 7.56
CA PRO A 127 -6.64 13.41 7.88
C PRO A 127 -7.41 12.45 6.97
N GLU A 128 -8.20 11.54 7.56
CA GLU A 128 -8.97 10.56 6.80
C GLU A 128 -10.48 10.91 6.82
N PRO A 129 -11.04 11.47 5.73
CA PRO A 129 -12.46 11.83 5.67
C PRO A 129 -13.43 10.64 5.51
N ALA A 130 -12.97 9.48 5.01
CA ALA A 130 -13.82 8.31 4.77
C ALA A 130 -14.21 7.57 6.07
N ILE A 131 -13.42 7.71 7.14
CA ILE A 131 -13.78 7.16 8.45
C ILE A 131 -15.02 7.88 8.98
N ARG A 132 -16.10 7.12 9.14
CA ARG A 132 -17.34 7.60 9.75
C ARG A 132 -17.07 7.98 11.20
N ARG A 133 -17.13 9.27 11.50
CA ARG A 133 -16.95 9.77 12.86
C ARG A 133 -18.05 9.24 13.79
N PRO A 134 -17.71 8.83 15.03
CA PRO A 134 -18.71 8.61 16.06
C PRO A 134 -19.58 9.87 16.21
N ARG A 135 -20.88 9.72 16.46
CA ARG A 135 -21.85 10.84 16.53
C ARG A 135 -21.62 11.84 17.69
N HIS A 136 -20.52 11.75 18.42
CA HIS A 136 -20.19 12.66 19.51
C HIS A 136 -19.55 13.94 18.97
N ARG A 137 -20.10 15.08 19.40
CA ARG A 137 -19.73 16.44 18.93
C ARG A 137 -18.46 17.02 19.58
N THR A 138 -17.78 16.25 20.41
CA THR A 138 -16.58 16.68 21.13
C THR A 138 -15.34 16.40 20.27
N ASN A 139 -14.33 17.29 20.29
CA ASN A 139 -13.02 17.06 19.64
C ASN A 139 -12.17 16.02 20.42
N GLU A 140 -12.81 14.95 20.88
CA GLU A 140 -12.20 13.87 21.66
C GLU A 140 -11.66 12.76 20.77
N LYS A 141 -12.01 12.79 19.48
CA LYS A 141 -11.73 11.73 18.52
C LYS A 141 -11.36 12.34 17.17
N PHE A 142 -10.23 11.93 16.64
CA PHE A 142 -9.71 12.41 15.37
C PHE A 142 -9.51 11.24 14.41
N CYS A 143 -9.96 11.39 13.17
CA CYS A 143 -9.83 10.36 12.14
C CYS A 143 -8.56 10.65 11.33
N PHE A 144 -7.60 9.73 11.40
CA PHE A 144 -6.38 9.81 10.61
C PHE A 144 -6.08 8.47 9.96
N GLU A 145 -5.36 8.57 8.85
CA GLU A 145 -4.58 7.49 8.27
C GLU A 145 -3.11 7.71 8.63
N ILE A 146 -2.41 6.62 8.94
CA ILE A 146 -0.97 6.60 9.05
C ILE A 146 -0.41 5.81 7.88
N VAL A 147 0.48 6.44 7.12
CA VAL A 147 1.15 5.85 5.97
C VAL A 147 2.60 5.58 6.34
N SER A 148 3.08 4.36 6.08
CA SER A 148 4.47 4.00 6.32
C SER A 148 5.41 4.56 5.26
N PRO A 149 6.71 4.66 5.54
CA PRO A 149 7.70 4.65 4.48
C PRO A 149 7.58 3.37 3.63
N VAL A 150 8.23 3.34 2.47
CA VAL A 150 8.45 2.08 1.75
C VAL A 150 9.50 1.26 2.49
N LEU A 151 9.05 0.21 3.17
CA LEU A 151 9.90 -0.69 3.95
C LEU A 151 10.43 -1.83 3.08
N THR A 152 11.58 -2.38 3.47
CA THR A 152 12.11 -3.59 2.84
C THR A 152 11.55 -4.82 3.54
N PHE A 153 11.01 -5.77 2.78
CA PHE A 153 10.59 -7.07 3.31
C PHE A 153 11.82 -7.94 3.55
N ASP A 154 12.27 -7.97 4.79
CA ASP A 154 13.43 -8.74 5.21
C ASP A 154 13.04 -9.90 6.16
N THR A 155 13.94 -10.88 6.27
CA THR A 155 13.79 -12.03 7.17
C THR A 155 14.22 -11.73 8.61
N THR A 156 14.96 -10.64 8.86
CA THR A 156 15.37 -10.24 10.21
C THR A 156 14.19 -9.65 11.01
N GLY A 157 13.13 -9.25 10.31
CA GLY A 157 11.92 -8.67 10.86
C GLY A 157 12.03 -7.18 11.15
N GLU A 158 12.97 -6.46 10.52
CA GLU A 158 13.21 -5.04 10.82
C GLU A 158 11.98 -4.19 10.46
N TRP A 159 11.35 -4.42 9.31
CA TRP A 159 10.09 -3.75 8.96
C TRP A 159 9.00 -3.90 10.05
N ARG A 160 8.90 -5.07 10.68
CA ARG A 160 7.93 -5.31 11.78
C ARG A 160 8.31 -4.52 13.01
N THR A 161 9.60 -4.38 13.28
CA THR A 161 10.12 -3.58 14.39
C THR A 161 9.82 -2.11 14.18
N GLN A 162 9.96 -1.58 12.97
CA GLN A 162 9.57 -0.21 12.64
C GLN A 162 8.06 0.01 12.85
N VAL A 163 7.22 -0.89 12.34
CA VAL A 163 5.75 -0.82 12.54
C VAL A 163 5.39 -0.87 14.04
N ARG A 164 6.00 -1.78 14.82
CA ARG A 164 5.76 -1.87 16.27
C ARG A 164 6.16 -0.59 17.00
N LYS A 165 7.35 -0.04 16.71
CA LYS A 165 7.82 1.22 17.31
C LYS A 165 6.88 2.38 17.01
N MET A 166 6.36 2.45 15.80
CA MET A 166 5.35 3.45 15.43
C MET A 166 4.11 3.31 16.34
N PHE A 167 3.52 2.12 16.48
CA PHE A 167 2.37 1.90 17.36
C PHE A 167 2.68 2.16 18.84
N ASP A 168 3.86 1.76 19.32
CA ASP A 168 4.31 2.03 20.68
C ASP A 168 4.36 3.54 20.94
N ASN A 169 4.94 4.31 20.00
CA ASN A 169 5.01 5.76 20.07
C ASN A 169 3.61 6.39 20.04
N LEU A 170 2.71 5.94 19.16
CA LEU A 170 1.31 6.42 19.15
C LEU A 170 0.63 6.18 20.49
N SER A 171 0.81 4.98 21.05
CA SER A 171 0.18 4.56 22.29
C SER A 171 0.54 5.46 23.47
N THR A 172 1.63 6.23 23.39
CA THR A 172 2.03 7.18 24.45
C THR A 172 1.17 8.44 24.45
N VAL A 173 0.71 8.91 23.28
CA VAL A 173 -0.06 10.17 23.11
C VAL A 173 -1.56 9.91 23.01
N CYS A 174 -1.95 8.78 22.42
CA CYS A 174 -3.33 8.48 22.11
C CYS A 174 -3.67 7.00 22.35
N ARG A 175 -4.95 6.74 22.56
CA ARG A 175 -5.55 5.42 22.44
C ARG A 175 -6.16 5.31 21.05
N LEU A 176 -5.83 4.25 20.33
CA LEU A 176 -6.43 3.99 19.02
C LEU A 176 -7.73 3.22 19.19
N GLU A 177 -8.76 3.66 18.47
CA GLU A 177 -10.00 2.95 18.26
C GLU A 177 -10.18 2.65 16.78
N THR A 178 -10.95 1.62 16.46
CA THR A 178 -11.37 1.33 15.10
C THR A 178 -12.89 1.19 15.05
N ASN A 179 -13.46 1.40 13.88
CA ASN A 179 -14.85 1.08 13.62
C ASN A 179 -14.98 0.34 12.27
N LYS A 180 -16.22 0.18 11.81
CA LYS A 180 -16.49 -0.54 10.56
C LYS A 180 -15.97 0.17 9.31
N SER A 181 -15.74 1.49 9.35
CA SER A 181 -15.25 2.27 8.21
C SER A 181 -13.74 2.45 8.17
N CYS A 182 -13.00 2.05 9.20
CA CYS A 182 -11.53 2.08 9.15
C CYS A 182 -10.99 0.97 8.25
N SER A 183 -10.09 1.26 7.33
CA SER A 183 -9.41 0.27 6.50
C SER A 183 -7.97 -0.01 6.97
N THR A 184 -7.31 -0.98 6.32
CA THR A 184 -5.86 -1.15 6.39
C THR A 184 -5.41 -1.63 5.03
N HIS A 185 -4.49 -0.89 4.41
CA HIS A 185 -3.93 -1.24 3.12
C HIS A 185 -2.51 -1.76 3.28
N ILE A 186 -2.19 -2.81 2.52
CA ILE A 186 -0.83 -3.34 2.42
C ILE A 186 -0.44 -3.27 0.96
N HIS A 187 0.57 -2.47 0.69
CA HIS A 187 1.14 -2.27 -0.63
C HIS A 187 2.36 -3.17 -0.73
N LEU A 188 2.45 -3.89 -1.84
CA LEU A 188 3.63 -4.68 -2.17
C LEU A 188 4.20 -4.11 -3.47
N SER A 189 5.51 -4.20 -3.63
CA SER A 189 6.15 -3.95 -4.92
C SER A 189 7.44 -4.76 -5.06
N PRO A 190 7.95 -4.95 -6.30
CA PRO A 190 9.28 -5.50 -6.51
C PRO A 190 10.36 -4.73 -5.75
N GLY A 191 11.44 -5.44 -5.44
CA GLY A 191 12.59 -4.87 -4.76
C GLY A 191 13.30 -3.76 -5.54
N PRO A 192 14.20 -3.00 -4.88
CA PRO A 192 14.98 -1.95 -5.55
C PRO A 192 15.70 -2.48 -6.80
N GLY A 193 15.65 -1.70 -7.88
CA GLY A 193 16.29 -2.05 -9.16
C GLY A 193 15.61 -3.17 -9.95
N GLN A 194 14.49 -3.73 -9.46
CA GLN A 194 13.69 -4.68 -10.22
C GLN A 194 12.66 -3.95 -11.09
N PRO A 195 12.33 -4.49 -12.28
CA PRO A 195 11.22 -3.97 -13.06
C PRO A 195 9.90 -4.11 -12.27
N GLY A 196 8.91 -3.27 -12.61
CA GLY A 196 7.54 -3.45 -12.14
C GLY A 196 6.98 -4.81 -12.54
N TRP A 197 5.96 -5.29 -11.83
CA TRP A 197 5.32 -6.57 -12.16
C TRP A 197 4.67 -6.53 -13.55
N SER A 198 4.88 -7.61 -14.30
CA SER A 198 4.11 -7.89 -15.50
C SER A 198 2.64 -8.19 -15.16
N ILE A 199 1.75 -8.03 -16.14
CA ILE A 199 0.34 -8.43 -16.00
C ILE A 199 0.18 -9.91 -15.62
N ALA A 200 1.07 -10.78 -16.12
CA ALA A 200 1.04 -12.20 -15.79
C ALA A 200 1.38 -12.45 -14.32
N GLU A 201 2.37 -11.76 -13.77
CA GLU A 201 2.72 -11.83 -12.34
C GLU A 201 1.61 -11.26 -11.47
N LEU A 202 1.04 -10.10 -11.84
CA LEU A 202 -0.10 -9.51 -11.14
C LEU A 202 -1.30 -10.46 -11.08
N ARG A 203 -1.60 -11.15 -12.19
CA ARG A 203 -2.66 -12.19 -12.22
C ARG A 203 -2.34 -13.33 -11.26
N ARG A 204 -1.10 -13.81 -11.20
CA ARG A 204 -0.70 -14.87 -10.26
C ARG A 204 -0.84 -14.40 -8.82
N ILE A 205 -0.32 -13.22 -8.50
CA ILE A 205 -0.43 -12.61 -7.16
C ILE A 205 -1.91 -12.50 -6.74
N ALA A 206 -2.78 -11.97 -7.61
CA ALA A 206 -4.21 -11.88 -7.35
C ALA A 206 -4.85 -13.23 -7.07
N ASN A 207 -4.49 -14.27 -7.84
CA ASN A 207 -4.97 -15.64 -7.59
C ASN A 207 -4.50 -16.20 -6.26
N TYR A 208 -3.25 -15.95 -5.86
CA TYR A 208 -2.77 -16.33 -4.53
C TYR A 208 -3.57 -15.62 -3.43
N PHE A 209 -3.86 -14.33 -3.58
CA PHE A 209 -4.72 -13.61 -2.63
C PHE A 209 -6.11 -14.23 -2.52
N LEU A 210 -6.75 -14.58 -3.64
CA LEU A 210 -8.05 -15.26 -3.63
C LEU A 210 -7.96 -16.63 -2.96
N TYR A 211 -6.91 -17.40 -3.24
CA TYR A 211 -6.68 -18.71 -2.64
C TYR A 211 -6.54 -18.62 -1.11
N PHE A 212 -5.79 -17.62 -0.60
CA PHE A 212 -5.63 -17.37 0.84
C PHE A 212 -6.73 -16.49 1.46
N GLU A 213 -7.81 -16.20 0.69
CA GLU A 213 -9.11 -15.64 1.07
C GLU A 213 -9.48 -15.84 2.55
N GLY A 214 -9.69 -17.13 2.87
CA GLY A 214 -10.15 -17.57 4.18
C GLY A 214 -9.15 -17.26 5.30
N ALA A 215 -7.85 -17.39 5.04
CA ALA A 215 -6.82 -17.12 6.04
C ALA A 215 -6.81 -15.64 6.44
N PHE A 216 -6.88 -14.72 5.47
CA PHE A 216 -7.00 -13.29 5.74
C PHE A 216 -8.31 -12.95 6.48
N THR A 217 -9.42 -13.58 6.09
CA THR A 217 -10.72 -13.37 6.73
C THR A 217 -10.72 -13.76 8.21
N VAL A 218 -9.99 -14.82 8.58
CA VAL A 218 -9.85 -15.25 9.98
C VAL A 218 -9.09 -14.22 10.82
N LEU A 219 -8.11 -13.53 10.24
CA LEU A 219 -7.35 -12.47 10.93
C LEU A 219 -8.20 -11.23 11.21
N LEU A 220 -9.28 -11.01 10.47
CA LEU A 220 -10.20 -9.90 10.73
C LEU A 220 -10.99 -10.12 12.03
N PRO A 221 -11.18 -9.07 12.85
CA PRO A 221 -12.12 -9.11 13.96
C PRO A 221 -13.51 -9.56 13.50
N GLY A 222 -14.20 -10.38 14.29
CA GLY A 222 -15.51 -10.92 13.91
C GLY A 222 -16.53 -9.83 13.51
N SER A 223 -16.47 -8.67 14.16
CA SER A 223 -17.33 -7.50 13.88
C SER A 223 -17.08 -6.82 12.52
N ARG A 224 -15.95 -7.14 11.86
CA ARG A 224 -15.52 -6.60 10.57
C ARG A 224 -15.79 -7.52 9.40
N ARG A 225 -15.98 -8.82 9.62
CA ARG A 225 -16.20 -9.78 8.53
C ARG A 225 -17.50 -9.46 7.79
N GLY A 226 -17.44 -9.41 6.47
CA GLY A 226 -18.60 -9.14 5.60
C GLY A 226 -19.11 -7.69 5.61
N THR A 227 -18.36 -6.72 6.17
CA THR A 227 -18.68 -5.30 5.99
C THR A 227 -18.23 -4.82 4.61
N LEU A 228 -18.87 -3.75 4.09
CA LEU A 228 -18.45 -3.11 2.83
C LEU A 228 -16.95 -2.78 2.80
N TRP A 229 -16.37 -2.44 3.95
CA TRP A 229 -14.97 -2.01 4.14
C TRP A 229 -13.99 -3.16 4.41
N ALA A 230 -14.47 -4.40 4.38
CA ALA A 230 -13.66 -5.61 4.51
C ALA A 230 -14.27 -6.74 3.66
N LYS A 231 -14.87 -6.36 2.53
CA LYS A 231 -15.41 -7.30 1.56
C LYS A 231 -14.25 -8.05 0.92
N SER A 232 -14.49 -9.32 0.73
CA SER A 232 -13.57 -10.17 0.00
C SER A 232 -13.64 -9.82 -1.50
N PRO A 233 -12.51 -9.83 -2.23
CA PRO A 233 -12.53 -9.61 -3.68
C PRO A 233 -13.44 -10.59 -4.44
N SER A 234 -13.55 -11.84 -3.97
CA SER A 234 -14.45 -12.84 -4.58
C SER A 234 -15.94 -12.49 -4.40
N GLN A 235 -16.29 -11.80 -3.31
CA GLN A 235 -17.65 -11.34 -3.03
C GLN A 235 -18.04 -10.06 -3.78
N ASP A 236 -17.07 -9.18 -4.07
CA ASP A 236 -17.35 -7.87 -4.67
C ASP A 236 -17.45 -7.92 -6.21
N SER A 237 -16.77 -8.87 -6.83
CA SER A 237 -16.58 -8.91 -8.30
C SER A 237 -17.48 -9.91 -9.03
N GLY A 238 -18.34 -10.66 -8.33
CA GLY A 238 -19.33 -11.60 -8.89
C GLY A 238 -18.81 -12.72 -9.81
N SER A 239 -17.54 -12.68 -10.22
CA SER A 239 -16.94 -13.47 -11.30
C SER A 239 -15.50 -13.90 -11.02
N LEU A 240 -14.85 -13.39 -9.98
CA LEU A 240 -13.51 -13.84 -9.59
C LEU A 240 -13.62 -15.10 -8.71
N ALA A 241 -13.52 -16.26 -9.36
CA ALA A 241 -13.25 -17.52 -8.67
C ALA A 241 -11.72 -17.75 -8.62
N PRO A 242 -11.18 -18.33 -7.53
CA PRO A 242 -9.78 -18.74 -7.51
C PRO A 242 -9.52 -19.75 -8.63
N LEU A 243 -8.40 -19.59 -9.35
CA LEU A 243 -7.95 -20.60 -10.30
C LEU A 243 -7.77 -21.96 -9.59
N ASN A 244 -7.99 -23.05 -10.32
CA ASN A 244 -7.75 -24.40 -9.81
C ASN A 244 -6.28 -24.49 -9.34
N PRO A 245 -5.96 -25.10 -8.20
CA PRO A 245 -4.57 -25.30 -7.75
C PRO A 245 -3.63 -25.90 -8.81
N ALA A 246 -4.15 -26.66 -9.78
CA ALA A 246 -3.39 -27.17 -10.92
C ALA A 246 -3.02 -26.11 -11.99
N GLN A 247 -3.52 -24.88 -11.85
CA GLN A 247 -3.33 -23.74 -12.77
C GLN A 247 -2.52 -22.60 -12.14
N ILE A 248 -2.07 -22.76 -10.88
CA ILE A 248 -1.22 -21.83 -10.12
C ILE A 248 0.24 -22.25 -10.27
#